data_AF-A0AAT9H775-F1
#
_entry.id   AF-A0AAT9H775-F1
#
_cell.length_a   1.000
_cell.length_b   1.000
_cell.length_c   1.000
_cell.angle_alpha   90.00
_cell.angle_beta   90.00
_cell.angle_gamma   90.00
#
_symmetry.space_group_name_H-M   'P 1'
#
loop_
_entity.id
_entity.type
_entity.pdbx_description
1 polymer ?
#
loop_
_entity_poly.entity_id
_entity_poly.type
_entity_poly.pdbx_seq_one_letter_code
_entity_poly.pdbx_strand_id
1 'polypeptide(L)'
;MKKHSITIDKIICNSDSEIGHDEVYLKCQSDGGLTFRLPRNRSESESMSNGDTWVPMITGANGIKKPLKLYFYYEVLVTLWDKDETRLPGNDTYLQSYDFRPGSGSGRVTLSNLNGQKYTIEYTYNKKN
;
A
#
# COMPACT_ATOMS: atom_id res chain seq x y z
N MET A 1 -12.56 -17.75 15.63
CA MET A 1 -12.43 -16.53 14.81
C MET A 1 -12.22 -16.90 13.35
N LYS A 2 -12.80 -16.17 12.41
CA LYS A 2 -12.69 -16.44 10.97
C LYS A 2 -11.50 -15.69 10.39
N LYS A 3 -10.71 -16.34 9.52
CA LYS A 3 -9.57 -15.71 8.84
C LYS A 3 -10.05 -15.00 7.58
N HIS A 4 -9.64 -13.75 7.42
CA HIS A 4 -9.98 -12.88 6.30
C HIS A 4 -8.74 -12.57 5.47
N SER A 5 -8.95 -12.05 4.25
CA SER A 5 -7.86 -11.47 3.48
C SER A 5 -8.35 -10.44 2.47
N ILE A 6 -7.48 -9.49 2.14
CA ILE A 6 -7.63 -8.61 0.98
C ILE A 6 -6.47 -8.87 0.01
N THR A 7 -6.73 -8.65 -1.27
CA THR A 7 -5.70 -8.50 -2.30
C THR A 7 -5.69 -7.03 -2.69
N ILE A 8 -4.52 -6.39 -2.67
CA ILE A 8 -4.36 -5.05 -3.28
C ILE A 8 -4.19 -5.27 -4.77
N ASP A 9 -5.19 -4.85 -5.55
CA ASP A 9 -5.23 -5.11 -6.99
C ASP A 9 -4.40 -4.08 -7.74
N LYS A 10 -4.53 -2.80 -7.36
CA LYS A 10 -3.68 -1.70 -7.83
C LYS A 10 -3.79 -0.46 -6.95
N ILE A 11 -2.81 0.41 -7.08
CA ILE A 11 -2.76 1.76 -6.51
C ILE A 11 -2.68 2.74 -7.67
N ILE A 12 -3.53 3.76 -7.64
CA ILE A 12 -3.58 4.80 -8.67
C ILE A 12 -3.16 6.12 -8.03
N CYS A 13 -2.19 6.81 -8.62
CA CYS A 13 -1.91 8.19 -8.26
C CYS A 13 -2.92 9.09 -8.97
N ASN A 14 -3.74 9.83 -8.21
CA ASN A 14 -4.70 10.79 -8.75
C ASN A 14 -4.23 12.24 -8.61
N SER A 15 -3.22 12.48 -7.77
CA SER A 15 -2.52 13.75 -7.59
C SER A 15 -1.23 13.47 -6.82
N ASP A 16 -0.09 13.86 -7.38
CA ASP A 16 1.24 13.85 -6.77
C ASP A 16 1.53 15.19 -6.07
N SER A 17 2.58 15.26 -5.24
CA SER A 17 2.86 16.44 -4.40
C SER A 17 3.44 17.62 -5.16
N GLU A 18 4.38 17.39 -6.09
CA GLU A 18 5.18 18.46 -6.70
C GLU A 18 5.69 18.09 -8.11
N ILE A 19 6.41 19.02 -8.75
CA ILE A 19 7.04 18.85 -10.06
C ILE A 19 7.98 17.64 -10.05
N GLY A 20 7.56 16.52 -10.65
CA GLY A 20 8.38 15.32 -10.78
C GLY A 20 7.53 14.05 -10.75
N HIS A 21 7.42 13.46 -9.56
CA HIS A 21 6.68 12.23 -9.22
C HIS A 21 6.87 11.96 -7.72
N ASP A 22 5.99 11.13 -7.13
CA ASP A 22 6.17 10.66 -5.75
C ASP A 22 6.83 9.26 -5.74
N GLU A 23 7.70 8.99 -4.77
CA GLU A 23 8.36 7.68 -4.58
C GLU A 23 7.58 6.81 -3.60
N VAL A 24 6.52 6.19 -4.09
CA VAL A 24 5.53 5.51 -3.27
C VAL A 24 6.00 4.14 -2.79
N TYR A 25 5.73 3.83 -1.53
CA TYR A 25 5.83 2.47 -1.00
C TYR A 25 4.74 2.20 0.05
N LEU A 26 4.53 0.91 0.35
CA LEU A 26 3.58 0.44 1.36
C LEU A 26 4.26 0.00 2.63
N LYS A 27 3.66 0.32 3.78
CA LYS A 27 3.81 -0.43 5.03
C LYS A 27 2.49 -1.11 5.36
N CYS A 28 2.52 -2.40 5.64
CA CYS A 28 1.34 -3.20 5.95
C CYS A 28 1.50 -3.87 7.31
N GLN A 29 0.45 -3.86 8.12
CA GLN A 29 0.44 -4.48 9.44
C GLN A 29 -0.90 -5.18 9.70
N SER A 30 -0.86 -6.50 9.90
CA SER A 30 -2.05 -7.29 10.23
C SER A 30 -2.15 -7.53 11.73
N ASP A 31 -3.33 -7.32 12.31
CA ASP A 31 -3.70 -7.69 13.68
C ASP A 31 -2.69 -7.21 14.75
N GLY A 32 -2.13 -6.00 14.57
CA GLY A 32 -1.09 -5.45 15.47
C GLY A 32 0.25 -6.21 15.45
N GLY A 33 0.44 -7.12 14.49
CA GLY A 33 1.65 -7.92 14.34
C GLY A 33 2.84 -7.14 13.76
N LEU A 34 3.83 -7.87 13.23
CA LEU A 34 4.99 -7.26 12.60
C LEU A 34 4.60 -6.49 11.33
N THR A 35 5.05 -5.25 11.25
CA THR A 35 4.93 -4.44 10.03
C THR A 35 5.89 -4.96 8.97
N PHE A 36 5.47 -4.99 7.71
CA PHE A 36 6.35 -5.24 6.58
C PHE A 36 6.17 -4.18 5.49
N ARG A 37 7.17 -4.05 4.61
CA ARG A 37 7.23 -3.04 3.56
C ARG A 37 7.14 -3.67 2.17
N LEU A 38 6.55 -2.96 1.22
CA LEU A 38 6.63 -3.27 -0.21
C LEU A 38 6.94 -1.98 -1.01
N PRO A 39 7.94 -1.96 -1.91
CA PRO A 39 8.94 -3.02 -2.14
C PRO A 39 9.77 -3.37 -0.90
N ARG A 40 10.27 -4.62 -0.84
CA ARG A 40 10.93 -5.17 0.37
C ARG A 40 12.26 -4.47 0.67
N ASN A 41 13.01 -4.11 -0.36
CA ASN A 41 14.28 -3.41 -0.20
C ASN A 41 14.02 -1.95 0.16
N ARG A 42 14.64 -1.46 1.24
CA ARG A 42 14.45 -0.09 1.74
C ARG A 42 14.74 0.98 0.70
N SER A 43 15.72 0.74 -0.18
CA SER A 43 16.10 1.70 -1.21
C SER A 43 15.13 1.74 -2.39
N GLU A 44 14.23 0.77 -2.51
CA GLU A 44 13.24 0.68 -3.58
C GLU A 44 11.93 1.37 -3.18
N SER A 45 11.25 1.90 -4.19
CA SER A 45 9.95 2.55 -4.18
C SER A 45 9.40 2.47 -5.61
N GLU A 46 8.10 2.69 -5.77
CA GLU A 46 7.49 2.90 -7.07
C GLU A 46 7.46 4.39 -7.36
N SER A 47 8.05 4.83 -8.48
CA SER A 47 7.88 6.22 -8.94
C SER A 47 6.49 6.35 -9.55
N MET A 48 5.69 7.30 -9.05
CA MET A 48 4.30 7.51 -9.47
C MET A 48 4.00 8.98 -9.72
N SER A 49 3.68 9.31 -10.96
CA SER A 49 3.09 10.59 -11.34
C SER A 49 1.57 10.53 -11.41
N ASN A 50 0.90 11.67 -11.47
CA ASN A 50 -0.55 11.73 -11.66
C ASN A 50 -1.02 10.92 -12.88
N GLY A 51 -1.96 10.00 -12.64
CA GLY A 51 -2.51 9.06 -13.63
C GLY A 51 -1.84 7.69 -13.61
N ASP A 52 -0.68 7.55 -12.99
CA ASP A 52 0.04 6.28 -12.94
C ASP A 52 -0.69 5.23 -12.10
N THR A 53 -0.43 3.98 -12.46
CA THR A 53 -0.97 2.81 -11.79
C THR A 53 0.16 1.86 -11.40
N TRP A 54 0.21 1.53 -10.12
CA TRP A 54 1.09 0.52 -9.57
C TRP A 54 0.30 -0.74 -9.22
N VAL A 55 0.81 -1.91 -9.62
CA VAL A 55 0.28 -3.22 -9.20
C VAL A 55 1.24 -3.84 -8.18
N PRO A 56 0.93 -3.80 -6.87
CA PRO A 56 1.87 -4.25 -5.85
C PRO A 56 2.01 -5.78 -5.86
N MET A 57 3.21 -6.26 -6.13
CA MET A 57 3.52 -7.70 -6.22
C MET A 57 4.60 -8.10 -5.22
N ILE A 58 4.38 -9.21 -4.50
CA ILE A 58 5.39 -9.85 -3.65
C ILE A 58 6.25 -10.77 -4.51
N THR A 59 7.56 -10.56 -4.50
CA THR A 59 8.54 -11.47 -5.10
C THR A 59 8.93 -12.56 -4.10
N GLY A 60 8.60 -13.81 -4.40
CA GLY A 60 9.00 -14.97 -3.59
C GLY A 60 10.51 -15.28 -3.71
N ALA A 61 11.02 -16.16 -2.85
CA ALA A 61 12.43 -16.56 -2.84
C ALA A 61 12.91 -17.18 -4.17
N ASN A 62 11.99 -17.72 -4.97
CA ASN A 62 12.23 -18.27 -6.29
C ASN A 62 12.06 -17.25 -7.44
N GLY A 63 11.96 -15.95 -7.12
CA GLY A 63 11.75 -14.88 -8.09
C GLY A 63 10.31 -14.76 -8.62
N ILE A 64 9.40 -15.67 -8.24
CA ILE A 64 8.01 -15.63 -8.71
C ILE A 64 7.28 -14.48 -8.03
N LYS A 65 6.72 -13.59 -8.85
CA LYS A 65 5.85 -12.48 -8.41
C LYS A 65 4.43 -12.98 -8.17
N LYS A 66 3.82 -12.57 -7.06
CA LYS A 66 2.43 -12.86 -6.69
C LYS A 66 1.71 -11.59 -6.23
N PRO A 67 0.38 -11.46 -6.42
CA PRO A 67 -0.38 -10.32 -5.91
C PRO A 67 -0.16 -10.11 -4.41
N LEU A 68 -0.12 -8.85 -3.98
CA LEU A 68 -0.07 -8.50 -2.57
C LEU A 68 -1.36 -8.91 -1.87
N LYS A 69 -1.34 -10.08 -1.25
CA LYS A 69 -2.45 -10.63 -0.46
C LYS A 69 -2.14 -10.55 1.03
N LEU A 70 -2.96 -9.81 1.76
CA LEU A 70 -2.84 -9.56 3.19
C LEU A 70 -3.89 -10.37 3.94
N TYR A 71 -3.46 -11.12 4.95
CA TYR A 71 -4.34 -11.92 5.80
C TYR A 71 -4.49 -11.29 7.18
N PHE A 72 -5.68 -11.35 7.75
CA PHE A 72 -5.97 -10.80 9.07
C PHE A 72 -7.18 -11.48 9.73
N TYR A 73 -7.35 -11.28 11.03
CA TYR A 73 -8.51 -11.72 11.80
C TYR A 73 -9.39 -10.54 12.26
N TYR A 74 -8.78 -9.45 12.69
CA TYR A 74 -9.41 -8.23 13.19
C TYR A 74 -9.26 -7.08 12.21
N GLU A 75 -8.04 -6.82 11.74
CA GLU A 75 -7.78 -5.77 10.75
C GLU A 75 -6.41 -5.92 10.09
N VAL A 76 -6.27 -5.26 8.94
CA VAL A 76 -4.97 -4.95 8.37
C VAL A 76 -4.91 -3.47 8.03
N LEU A 77 -3.90 -2.79 8.58
CA LEU A 77 -3.54 -1.42 8.25
C LEU A 77 -2.63 -1.43 7.02
N VAL A 78 -3.00 -0.67 5.99
CA VAL A 78 -2.16 -0.40 4.83
C VAL A 78 -1.86 1.08 4.79
N THR A 79 -0.59 1.43 4.85
CA THR A 79 -0.12 2.82 4.83
C THR A 79 0.71 3.08 3.59
N LEU A 80 0.36 4.11 2.82
CA LEU A 80 1.19 4.67 1.77
C LEU A 80 2.16 5.68 2.37
N TRP A 81 3.39 5.63 1.87
CA TRP A 81 4.46 6.54 2.22
C TRP A 81 5.12 7.02 0.94
N ASP A 82 5.55 8.27 0.96
CA ASP A 82 6.41 8.86 -0.04
C ASP A 82 7.85 8.83 0.46
N LYS A 83 8.75 8.30 -0.35
CA LYS A 83 10.14 8.10 0.02
C LYS A 83 10.95 9.27 -0.52
N ASP A 84 11.14 10.27 0.32
CA ASP A 84 12.00 11.41 0.02
C ASP A 84 13.43 10.99 -0.41
N GLU A 85 13.90 11.60 -1.50
CA GLU A 85 15.18 11.26 -2.15
C GLU A 85 16.41 11.54 -1.28
N THR A 86 16.27 12.27 -0.17
CA THR A 86 17.41 12.75 0.63
C THR A 86 18.24 11.63 1.28
N ARG A 87 17.83 10.35 1.19
CA ARG A 87 18.52 9.16 1.75
C ARG A 87 18.82 9.23 3.25
N LEU A 88 18.34 10.26 3.94
CA LEU A 88 18.49 10.41 5.38
C LEU A 88 17.48 9.51 6.09
N PRO A 89 17.88 8.79 7.16
CA PRO A 89 16.93 8.00 7.94
C PRO A 89 15.88 8.91 8.56
N GLY A 90 14.60 8.71 8.21
CA GLY A 90 13.47 9.34 8.90
C GLY A 90 12.77 10.47 8.16
N ASN A 91 13.15 10.75 6.91
CA ASN A 91 12.51 11.81 6.13
C ASN A 91 11.30 11.34 5.30
N ASP A 92 11.04 10.04 5.18
CA ASP A 92 9.89 9.54 4.42
C ASP A 92 8.58 10.20 4.89
N THR A 93 7.83 10.74 3.95
CA THR A 93 6.60 11.47 4.22
C THR A 93 5.43 10.49 4.32
N TYR A 94 4.68 10.55 5.43
CA TYR A 94 3.44 9.81 5.57
C TYR A 94 2.42 10.37 4.58
N LEU A 95 1.85 9.51 3.74
CA LEU A 95 0.76 9.89 2.85
C LEU A 95 -0.57 9.65 3.56
N GLN A 96 -0.98 8.39 3.64
CA GLN A 96 -2.25 8.04 4.27
C GLN A 96 -2.31 6.55 4.59
N SER A 97 -3.16 6.18 5.54
CA SER A 97 -3.46 4.80 5.86
C SER A 97 -4.93 4.46 5.71
N TYR A 98 -5.20 3.18 5.48
CA TYR A 98 -6.54 2.63 5.52
C TYR A 98 -6.59 1.32 6.31
N ASP A 99 -7.58 1.22 7.18
CA ASP A 99 -7.87 0.04 7.97
C ASP A 99 -8.89 -0.85 7.26
N PHE A 100 -8.44 -2.01 6.82
CA PHE A 100 -9.33 -3.04 6.30
C PHE A 100 -9.78 -3.98 7.42
N ARG A 101 -11.08 -4.04 7.64
CA ARG A 101 -11.73 -4.87 8.66
C ARG A 101 -12.58 -5.99 8.05
N PRO A 102 -12.96 -7.02 8.81
CA PRO A 102 -13.93 -8.01 8.38
C PRO A 102 -15.19 -7.34 7.84
N GLY A 103 -15.55 -7.67 6.60
CA GLY A 103 -16.72 -7.08 5.94
C GLY A 103 -16.45 -5.79 5.14
N SER A 104 -15.20 -5.36 4.98
CA SER A 104 -14.83 -4.17 4.16
C SER A 104 -15.29 -4.21 2.69
N GLY A 105 -15.83 -5.34 2.22
CA GLY A 105 -16.22 -5.56 0.83
C GLY A 105 -15.01 -5.52 -0.12
N SER A 106 -15.24 -5.74 -1.41
CA SER A 106 -14.26 -5.36 -2.43
C SER A 106 -14.59 -3.96 -2.92
N GLY A 107 -13.60 -3.20 -3.38
CA GLY A 107 -13.89 -1.87 -3.89
C GLY A 107 -12.66 -1.00 -4.07
N ARG A 108 -12.90 0.30 -3.94
CA ARG A 108 -11.90 1.35 -4.11
C ARG A 108 -11.96 2.27 -2.91
N VAL A 109 -10.82 2.61 -2.33
CA VAL A 109 -10.71 3.66 -1.34
C VAL A 109 -9.77 4.72 -1.84
N THR A 110 -10.21 5.97 -1.78
CA THR A 110 -9.38 7.12 -2.13
C THR A 110 -8.88 7.78 -0.86
N LEU A 111 -7.57 7.97 -0.81
CA LEU A 111 -6.80 8.45 0.30
C LEU A 111 -6.15 9.78 -0.09
N SER A 112 -6.35 10.81 0.73
CA SER A 112 -5.73 12.12 0.54
C SER A 112 -5.00 12.55 1.79
N ASN A 113 -3.86 13.21 1.64
CA ASN A 113 -3.13 13.82 2.77
C ASN A 113 -3.33 15.34 2.80
N LEU A 114 -2.74 16.00 3.80
CA LEU A 114 -2.88 17.46 3.99
C LEU A 114 -2.17 18.28 2.90
N ASN A 115 -1.24 17.68 2.15
CA ASN A 115 -0.47 18.32 1.10
C ASN A 115 -1.14 18.17 -0.29
N GLY A 116 -2.35 17.61 -0.36
CA GLY A 116 -3.12 17.47 -1.59
C GLY A 116 -2.82 16.21 -2.41
N GLN A 117 -1.83 15.41 -2.01
CA GLN A 117 -1.55 14.11 -2.64
C GLN A 117 -2.74 13.18 -2.47
N LYS A 118 -3.10 12.47 -3.54
CA LYS A 118 -4.32 11.67 -3.60
C LYS A 118 -4.10 10.36 -4.30
N TYR A 119 -4.29 9.25 -3.59
CA TYR A 119 -4.13 7.90 -4.12
C TYR A 119 -5.42 7.10 -4.00
N THR A 120 -5.68 6.22 -4.97
CA THR A 120 -6.80 5.28 -4.90
C THR A 120 -6.25 3.87 -4.81
N ILE A 121 -6.61 3.15 -3.74
CA ILE A 121 -6.34 1.73 -3.59
C ILE A 121 -7.56 0.96 -4.09
N GLU A 122 -7.38 0.14 -5.12
CA GLU A 122 -8.35 -0.87 -5.52
C GLU A 122 -8.00 -2.22 -4.89
N TYR A 123 -9.00 -2.89 -4.33
CA TYR A 123 -8.77 -4.10 -3.58
C TYR A 123 -9.94 -5.09 -3.67
N THR A 124 -9.58 -6.36 -3.59
CA THR A 124 -10.52 -7.47 -3.56
C THR A 124 -10.52 -8.11 -2.17
N TYR A 125 -11.67 -8.11 -1.51
CA TYR A 125 -11.86 -8.81 -0.24
C TYR A 125 -12.25 -10.27 -0.47
N ASN A 126 -11.46 -11.16 0.11
CA ASN A 126 -11.62 -12.59 -0.02
C ASN A 126 -12.15 -13.16 1.30
N LYS A 127 -13.42 -13.58 1.29
CA LYS A 127 -13.97 -14.42 2.36
C LYS A 127 -13.35 -15.81 2.21
N LYS A 128 -12.46 -16.21 3.12
CA LYS A 128 -12.15 -17.65 3.26
C LYS A 128 -13.38 -18.29 3.89
N ASN A 129 -14.03 -19.24 3.23
CA ASN A 129 -15.18 -19.95 3.82
C ASN A 129 -14.76 -20.77 5.02
#